data_AF-I0H431-F1
#
_entry.id   AF-I0H431-F1
#
_cell.length_a   1.000
_cell.length_b   1.000
_cell.length_c   1.000
_cell.angle_alpha   90.00
_cell.angle_beta   90.00
_cell.angle_gamma   90.00
#
_symmetry.space_group_name_H-M   'P 1'
#
loop_
_entity.id
_entity.type
_entity.pdbx_description
1 polymer ?
#
loop_
_entity_poly.entity_id
_entity_poly.type
_entity_poly.pdbx_seq_one_letter_code
_entity_poly.pdbx_strand_id
1 'polypeptide(L)' 'MANTTSVYERTLSGSVERLTVMAYLGHEEGDADEIRVIHDRGGVTVEDGIAYHGRQGVAWLEDHRRASLAGGYRPARLG' A
#
# COMPACT_ATOMS: atom_id res chain seq x y z
N MET A 1 16.94 7.43 -2.88
CA MET A 1 15.49 7.66 -3.04
C MET A 1 14.89 6.50 -3.82
N ALA A 2 13.82 5.89 -3.32
CA ALA A 2 13.11 4.83 -4.01
C ALA A 2 11.60 5.12 -4.01
N ASN A 3 11.00 5.13 -5.20
CA ASN A 3 9.56 5.28 -5.36
C ASN A 3 9.00 3.94 -5.83
N THR A 4 8.08 3.37 -5.06
CA THR A 4 7.51 2.06 -5.37
C THR A 4 6.00 2.10 -5.31
N THR A 5 5.36 1.37 -6.23
CA THR A 5 3.92 1.11 -6.17
C THR A 5 3.72 -0.40 -6.09
N SER A 6 2.92 -0.84 -5.13
CA SER A 6 2.47 -2.23 -4.99
C SER A 6 0.96 -2.26 -4.99
N VAL A 7 0.37 -3.18 -5.77
CA VAL A 7 -1.08 -3.40 -5.77
C VAL A 7 -1.34 -4.80 -5.22
N TYR A 8 -2.31 -4.89 -4.33
CA TYR A 8 -2.79 -6.14 -3.75
C TYR A 8 -4.28 -6.26 -3.98
N GLU A 9 -4.75 -7.43 -4.39
CA GLU A 9 -6.17 -7.68 -4.63
C GLU A 9 -6.65 -8.90 -3.86
N ARG A 10 -7.89 -8.86 -3.40
CA ARG A 10 -8.63 -10.06 -2.98
C ARG A 10 -10.03 -10.05 -3.56
N THR A 11 -10.48 -11.21 -3.99
CA THR A 11 -11.86 -11.42 -4.42
C THR A 11 -12.69 -11.83 -3.22
N LEU A 12 -13.72 -11.05 -2.93
CA LEU A 12 -14.79 -11.38 -2.01
C LEU A 12 -16.03 -11.75 -2.82
N SER A 13 -17.01 -12.41 -2.20
CA SER A 13 -18.24 -12.83 -2.86
C SER A 13 -18.94 -11.65 -3.58
N GLY A 14 -18.77 -11.57 -4.90
CA GLY A 14 -19.36 -10.52 -5.74
C GLY A 14 -18.61 -9.18 -5.78
N SER A 15 -17.41 -9.04 -5.19
CA SER A 15 -16.61 -7.81 -5.31
C SER A 15 -15.11 -8.09 -5.29
N VAL A 16 -14.34 -7.17 -5.89
CA VAL A 16 -12.88 -7.15 -5.75
C VAL A 16 -12.52 -6.02 -4.81
N GLU A 17 -11.72 -6.33 -3.80
CA GLU A 17 -11.02 -5.33 -3.02
C GLU A 17 -9.60 -5.18 -3.54
N ARG A 18 -9.15 -3.93 -3.67
CA ARG A 18 -7.82 -3.56 -4.13
C ARG A 18 -7.19 -2.62 -3.13
N LEU A 19 -5.97 -2.92 -2.72
CA LEU A 19 -5.08 -2.02 -1.98
C LEU A 19 -3.98 -1.55 -2.93
N THR A 20 -3.89 -0.25 -3.13
CA THR A 20 -2.77 0.38 -3.84
C THR A 20 -1.88 1.07 -2.82
N VAL A 21 -0.64 0.61 -2.70
CA VAL A 21 0.35 1.15 -1.76
C VAL A 21 1.44 1.85 -2.57
N MET A 22 1.53 3.16 -2.40
CA MET A 22 2.58 4.00 -3.01
C MET A 22 3.52 4.46 -1.91
N ALA A 23 4.82 4.28 -2.11
CA ALA A 23 5.83 4.66 -1.14
C ALA A 23 6.90 5.53 -1.79
N TYR A 24 7.24 6.62 -1.11
CA TYR A 24 8.31 7.55 -1.43
C TYR A 24 9.31 7.49 -0.27
N LEU A 25 10.40 6.74 -0.48
CA LEU A 25 11.36 6.42 0.57
C LEU A 25 12.65 7.24 0.44
N GLY A 26 13.13 7.74 1.58
CA GLY A 26 14.37 8.51 1.70
C GLY A 26 14.35 9.79 0.85
N HIS A 27 13.27 10.58 0.94
CA HIS A 27 13.22 11.92 0.37
C HIS A 27 13.94 12.93 1.30
N GLU A 28 14.71 13.85 0.74
CA GLU A 28 15.67 14.71 1.47
C GLU A 28 15.06 15.93 2.18
N GLU A 29 15.83 16.42 3.16
CA GLU A 29 15.51 17.39 4.23
C GLU A 29 14.33 16.99 5.13
N GLY A 30 14.43 15.82 5.75
CA GLY A 30 13.49 15.48 6.83
C GLY A 30 13.32 14.01 7.18
N ASP A 31 14.03 13.07 6.52
CA ASP A 31 13.95 11.63 6.83
C ASP A 31 12.50 11.12 6.93
N ALA A 32 11.60 11.58 6.06
CA ALA A 32 10.18 11.24 6.15
C ALA A 32 9.79 10.33 4.98
N ASP A 33 9.88 9.02 5.19
CA ASP A 33 9.27 8.04 4.30
C ASP A 33 7.76 8.30 4.26
N GLU A 34 7.25 8.67 3.09
CA GLU A 34 5.82 8.92 2.87
C GLU A 34 5.20 7.68 2.23
N ILE A 35 4.09 7.20 2.80
CA ILE A 35 3.37 6.05 2.28
C ILE A 35 1.90 6.39 2.16
N ARG A 36 1.35 6.24 0.96
CA ARG A 36 -0.07 6.37 0.65
C ARG A 36 -0.69 5.01 0.41
N VAL A 37 -1.82 4.76 1.04
CA VAL A 37 -2.63 3.55 0.87
C VAL A 37 -4.01 3.95 0.38
N ILE A 38 -4.40 3.42 -0.78
CA ILE A 38 -5.73 3.56 -1.33
C ILE A 38 -6.41 2.20 -1.25
N HIS A 39 -7.59 2.15 -0.67
CA HIS A 39 -8.42 0.96 -0.60
C HIS A 39 -9.67 1.17 -1.45
N ASP A 40 -9.79 0.37 -2.51
CA ASP A 40 -10.97 0.30 -3.34
C ASP A 40 -11.75 -0.98 -3.06
N ARG A 41 -13.09 -0.90 -3.02
CA ARG A 41 -14.00 -2.06 -2.98
C ARG A 41 -15.02 -1.94 -4.09
N GLY A 42 -15.07 -2.93 -4.98
CA GLY A 42 -16.02 -2.94 -6.10
C GLY A 42 -15.86 -1.75 -7.06
N GLY A 43 -14.65 -1.21 -7.18
CA GLY A 43 -14.36 -0.04 -8.02
C GLY A 43 -14.62 1.32 -7.37
N VAL A 44 -14.98 1.36 -6.08
CA VAL A 44 -15.17 2.60 -5.31
C VAL A 44 -14.08 2.71 -4.26
N THR A 45 -13.41 3.86 -4.20
CA THR A 45 -12.46 4.18 -3.13
C THR A 45 -13.21 4.37 -1.81
N VAL A 46 -12.92 3.48 -0.86
CA VAL A 46 -13.51 3.50 0.49
C VAL A 46 -12.58 4.17 1.50
N GLU A 47 -11.27 4.17 1.24
CA GLU A 47 -10.27 4.80 2.08
C GLU A 47 -9.08 5.26 1.23
N ASP A 48 -8.53 6.41 1.57
CA ASP A 48 -7.35 6.99 0.93
C ASP A 48 -6.57 7.77 2.00
N GLY A 49 -5.47 7.19 2.45
CA GLY A 49 -4.69 7.68 3.58
C GLY A 49 -3.23 7.86 3.23
N ILE A 50 -2.62 8.94 3.72
CA ILE A 50 -1.18 9.21 3.63
C ILE A 50 -0.63 9.25 5.05
N ALA A 51 0.49 8.56 5.28
CA ALA A 51 1.20 8.56 6.54
C ALA A 51 2.71 8.77 6.33
N TYR A 52 3.32 9.46 7.29
CA TYR A 52 4.76 9.71 7.35
C TYR A 52 5.38 8.80 8.39
N HIS A 53 6.35 7.99 7.97
CA HIS A 53 6.94 6.92 8.78
C HIS A 53 8.35 7.22 9.28
N GLY A 54 8.84 8.45 9.10
CA GLY A 54 10.24 8.75 9.41
C GLY A 54 11.16 7.85 8.57
N ARG A 55 12.15 7.22 9.21
CA ARG A 55 13.03 6.22 8.57
C ARG A 55 12.49 4.77 8.61
N GLN A 56 11.25 4.57 9.04
CA GLN A 56 10.67 3.24 9.25
C GLN A 56 9.75 2.80 8.10
N GLY A 57 9.71 3.52 6.98
CA GLY A 57 8.81 3.21 5.87
C GLY A 57 9.07 1.82 5.28
N VAL A 58 10.33 1.41 5.16
CA VAL A 58 10.68 0.06 4.69
C VAL A 58 10.10 -1.03 5.60
N ALA A 59 10.29 -0.89 6.92
CA ALA A 59 9.77 -1.85 7.89
C ALA A 59 8.23 -1.90 7.86
N TRP A 60 7.59 -0.74 7.75
CA TRP A 60 6.14 -0.65 7.61
C TRP A 60 5.64 -1.34 6.34
N LEU A 61 6.32 -1.18 5.20
CA LEU A 61 5.93 -1.83 3.94
C LEU A 61 6.01 -3.35 4.04
N GLU A 62 7.03 -3.89 4.72
CA GLU A 62 7.15 -5.33 4.96
C GLU A 62 6.03 -5.85 5.85
N ASP A 63 5.73 -5.14 6.94
CA ASP A 63 4.63 -5.48 7.84
C ASP A 63 3.27 -5.41 7.13
N HIS A 64 3.02 -4.33 6.41
CA HIS A 64 1.80 -4.15 5.64
C HIS A 64 1.65 -5.25 4.58
N ARG A 65 2.73 -5.60 3.86
CA ARG A 65 2.73 -6.71 2.92
C ARG A 65 2.38 -8.03 3.61
N ARG A 66 3.02 -8.34 4.75
CA ARG A 66 2.72 -9.58 5.51
C ARG A 66 1.26 -9.61 5.96
N ALA A 67 0.75 -8.52 6.50
CA ALA A 67 -0.64 -8.40 6.94
C ALA A 67 -1.63 -8.56 5.78
N SER A 68 -1.39 -7.92 4.64
CA SER A 68 -2.22 -8.03 3.44
C SER A 68 -2.25 -9.47 2.90
N LEU A 69 -1.10 -10.14 2.84
CA LEU A 69 -1.03 -11.55 2.41
C LEU A 69 -1.78 -12.50 3.37
N ALA A 70 -1.67 -12.27 4.68
CA ALA A 70 -2.41 -12.99 5.71
C ALA A 70 -3.93 -12.71 5.63
N GLY A 71 -4.31 -11.49 5.24
CA GLY A 71 -5.69 -11.07 4.98
C GLY A 71 -6.30 -11.59 3.66
N GLY A 72 -5.58 -12.46 2.95
CA GLY A 72 -6.03 -13.10 1.71
C GLY A 72 -5.79 -12.28 0.45
N TYR A 73 -5.17 -11.10 0.54
CA TYR A 73 -4.76 -10.36 -0.64
C TYR A 73 -3.60 -11.05 -1.35
N ARG A 74 -3.51 -10.82 -2.66
CA ARG A 74 -2.45 -11.32 -3.54
C ARG A 74 -1.87 -10.16 -4.34
N PRO A 75 -0.54 -10.15 -4.60
CA PRO A 75 0.05 -9.13 -5.45
C PRO A 75 -0.61 -9.15 -6.83
N ALA A 76 -1.13 -8.01 -7.26
CA ALA A 76 -1.63 -7.82 -8.61
C ALA A 76 -0.51 -7.24 -9.47
N ARG A 77 -0.50 -7.58 -10.76
CA ARG A 77 0.41 -6.93 -11.70
C ARG A 77 -0.07 -5.51 -11.95
N LEU A 78 0.86 -4.57 -11.90
CA LEU A 78 0.67 -3.27 -12.52
C LEU A 78 0.56 -3.51 -14.03
N GLY A 79 -0.60 -3.17 -14.60
CA GLY A 79 -0.87 -3.27 -16.04
C GLY A 79 -0.21 -2.14 -16.82
#